data_AF-A0A7Y5MR94-F1
#
_entry.id   AF-A0A7Y5MR94-F1
#
_cell.length_a   1.000
_cell.length_b   1.000
_cell.length_c   1.000
_cell.angle_alpha   90.00
_cell.angle_beta   90.00
_cell.angle_gamma   90.00
#
_symmetry.space_group_name_H-M   'P 1'
#
loop_
_entity.id
_entity.type
_entity.pdbx_description
1 polymer ?
#
loop_
_entity_poly.entity_id
_entity_poly.type
_entity_poly.pdbx_seq_one_letter_code
_entity_poly.pdbx_strand_id
1 'polypeptide(L)'
;MRTEVAKRKKAKIEEPPLVDPEQPKRQSAHHRPLFVMVTVAAVIGLALLPAELVARRFLPEEPPPGKQENNFRCQPSADPDTTFQLIPNATFLTYGVRFTTNEYGFRDIPVQPKRAGMFRLVCVGDSVTYGTGVSNEQTFPNVLESKLRHRAGNAVQIDVINAGVSAYNIRNVRGQLQTTIDALKPDTVVYTFVENDLDDSLSATSEGLLQEYDPQKPIDSAAIKGSFAPAWIIQREARQGSGGSALGRLFSNWFNRLPDIVPPLLVGDHPETVRRWEWTARELAAMRDLCRSHGARFLVYAFGTRNHSEPVNLKVREICRSLEIPEASTLPLFDHRTYMKVHSLGYDPHCNPAAHVLMADRLQTFLEEQRAIPDVCQRPPQDRPRYDETLDEDLAERLAQESYHAPREIVPAEGEGMLGVLGGIDLEGRMARNCIFRLSGSGNALEVDVTGLFATPSAPQTLSARIEGGEPSAAVNVPAAPTRVTFPVPQEFWNRQIEVELIAGGPSHIPPPEQRARGAAPYTLALHRVARTTIR
;
A
#
# COMPACT_ATOMS: atom_id res chain seq x y z
N MET A 1 93.49 -60.09 -3.17
CA MET A 1 94.64 -60.89 -3.65
C MET A 1 94.21 -61.61 -4.93
N ARG A 2 94.89 -61.32 -6.06
CA ARG A 2 94.96 -62.07 -7.34
C ARG A 2 93.69 -62.26 -8.21
N THR A 3 93.77 -61.70 -9.44
CA THR A 3 93.64 -62.30 -10.81
C THR A 3 92.75 -63.56 -10.97
N GLU A 4 91.96 -63.80 -12.03
CA GLU A 4 92.12 -63.67 -13.50
C GLU A 4 90.74 -63.96 -14.18
N VAL A 5 90.27 -63.26 -15.23
CA VAL A 5 90.31 -63.59 -16.69
C VAL A 5 89.91 -65.06 -16.99
N ALA A 6 88.98 -65.47 -17.88
CA ALA A 6 88.50 -64.98 -19.16
C ALA A 6 87.25 -65.77 -19.62
N LYS A 7 86.44 -65.21 -20.53
CA LYS A 7 86.23 -65.77 -21.89
C LYS A 7 85.28 -64.89 -22.72
N ARG A 8 85.79 -64.46 -23.88
CA ARG A 8 85.13 -63.71 -24.95
C ARG A 8 83.98 -64.51 -25.61
N LYS A 9 82.91 -63.81 -26.01
CA LYS A 9 82.22 -64.04 -27.30
C LYS A 9 81.68 -62.72 -27.87
N LYS A 10 81.87 -62.61 -29.18
CA LYS A 10 81.74 -61.50 -30.14
C LYS A 10 80.60 -60.48 -29.88
N ALA A 11 80.97 -59.20 -29.96
CA ALA A 11 80.08 -58.05 -30.05
C ALA A 11 79.48 -57.92 -31.46
N LYS A 12 78.17 -57.67 -31.53
CA LYS A 12 77.45 -57.18 -32.70
C LYS A 12 76.73 -55.91 -32.23
N ILE A 13 77.06 -54.79 -32.86
CA ILE A 13 76.47 -53.46 -32.67
C ILE A 13 75.31 -53.37 -33.66
N GLU A 14 74.11 -53.04 -33.18
CA GLU A 14 73.26 -51.93 -33.66
C GLU A 14 71.78 -52.08 -33.22
N GLU A 15 71.32 -50.96 -32.67
CA GLU A 15 69.96 -50.44 -32.39
C GLU A 15 69.03 -51.12 -31.33
N PRO A 16 68.53 -50.34 -30.34
CA PRO A 16 67.67 -50.82 -29.26
C PRO A 16 66.21 -50.98 -29.68
N PRO A 17 65.45 -51.87 -29.02
CA PRO A 17 64.15 -52.34 -29.51
C PRO A 17 63.01 -51.38 -29.20
N LEU A 18 62.10 -51.27 -30.18
CA LEU A 18 60.74 -50.75 -30.03
C LEU A 18 59.98 -51.62 -29.03
N VAL A 19 59.73 -51.07 -27.84
CA VAL A 19 58.79 -51.62 -26.86
C VAL A 19 57.40 -51.11 -27.22
N ASP A 20 56.50 -52.05 -27.50
CA ASP A 20 55.08 -51.86 -27.71
C ASP A 20 54.44 -51.32 -26.40
N PRO A 21 53.77 -50.15 -26.40
CA PRO A 21 53.07 -49.70 -25.22
C PRO A 21 51.78 -50.51 -25.05
N GLU A 22 51.77 -51.40 -24.05
CA GLU A 22 50.56 -51.99 -23.51
C GLU A 22 49.48 -50.92 -23.31
N GLN A 23 48.31 -51.14 -23.90
CA GLN A 23 47.14 -50.29 -23.71
C GLN A 23 46.79 -50.18 -22.21
N PRO A 24 46.59 -48.97 -21.67
CA PRO A 24 46.07 -48.84 -20.32
C PRO A 24 44.62 -49.35 -20.30
N LYS A 25 44.35 -50.35 -19.45
CA LYS A 25 42.99 -50.76 -19.09
C LYS A 25 42.20 -49.52 -18.65
N ARG A 26 41.27 -49.05 -19.48
CA ARG A 26 40.27 -48.03 -19.11
C ARG A 26 39.42 -48.56 -17.96
N GLN A 27 39.77 -48.18 -16.73
CA GLN A 27 38.83 -48.22 -15.62
C GLN A 27 37.78 -47.13 -15.86
N SER A 28 36.51 -47.54 -15.98
CA SER A 28 35.35 -46.68 -16.19
C SER A 28 35.04 -45.89 -14.92
N ALA A 29 35.59 -44.68 -14.82
CA ALA A 29 35.36 -43.78 -13.70
C ALA A 29 34.87 -42.39 -14.15
N HIS A 30 33.82 -42.30 -14.98
CA HIS A 30 33.24 -40.99 -15.36
C HIS A 30 31.70 -40.89 -15.34
N HIS A 31 30.96 -41.84 -14.76
CA HIS A 31 29.49 -41.73 -14.70
C HIS A 31 28.90 -41.61 -13.28
N ARG A 32 29.68 -41.79 -12.22
CA ARG A 32 29.16 -41.75 -10.84
C ARG A 32 28.62 -40.38 -10.37
N PRO A 33 29.26 -39.22 -10.60
CA PRO A 33 28.70 -37.95 -10.15
C PRO A 33 27.45 -37.55 -10.95
N LEU A 34 27.42 -37.83 -12.27
CA LEU A 34 26.25 -37.56 -13.11
C LEU A 34 25.06 -38.46 -12.73
N PHE A 35 25.30 -39.74 -12.45
CA PHE A 35 24.25 -40.67 -12.02
C PHE A 35 23.71 -40.29 -10.63
N VAL A 36 24.57 -39.87 -9.69
CA VAL A 36 24.12 -39.35 -8.38
C VAL A 36 23.33 -38.05 -8.53
N MET A 37 23.74 -37.13 -9.41
CA MET A 37 23.02 -35.87 -9.65
C MET A 37 21.64 -36.11 -10.29
N VAL A 38 21.55 -37.03 -11.27
CA VAL A 38 20.28 -37.45 -11.89
C VAL A 38 19.39 -38.19 -10.88
N THR A 39 19.96 -39.02 -10.00
CA THR A 39 19.19 -39.73 -8.98
C THR A 39 18.68 -38.77 -7.91
N VAL A 40 19.47 -37.80 -7.46
CA VAL A 40 19.04 -36.75 -6.51
C VAL A 40 17.97 -35.85 -7.14
N ALA A 41 18.14 -35.43 -8.39
CA ALA A 41 17.13 -34.66 -9.10
C ALA A 41 15.83 -35.44 -9.33
N ALA A 42 15.93 -36.75 -9.63
CA ALA A 42 14.78 -37.64 -9.76
C ALA A 42 14.07 -37.87 -8.42
N VAL A 43 14.81 -38.03 -7.32
CA VAL A 43 14.24 -38.20 -5.97
C VAL A 43 13.58 -36.91 -5.48
N ILE A 44 14.20 -35.74 -5.72
CA ILE A 44 13.60 -34.44 -5.43
C ILE A 44 12.35 -34.23 -6.29
N GLY A 45 12.39 -34.56 -7.58
CA GLY A 45 11.23 -34.52 -8.47
C GLY A 45 10.10 -35.46 -8.04
N LEU A 46 10.43 -36.70 -7.63
CA LEU A 46 9.47 -37.69 -7.13
C LEU A 46 8.91 -37.36 -5.74
N ALA A 47 9.57 -36.51 -4.96
CA ALA A 47 9.06 -36.03 -3.67
C ALA A 47 8.20 -34.76 -3.83
N LEU A 48 8.59 -33.86 -4.74
CA LEU A 48 7.90 -32.59 -4.97
C LEU A 48 6.62 -32.76 -5.78
N LEU A 49 6.55 -33.70 -6.72
CA LEU A 49 5.35 -33.94 -7.54
C LEU A 49 4.15 -34.45 -6.70
N PRO A 50 4.30 -35.45 -5.81
CA PRO A 50 3.23 -35.85 -4.90
C PRO A 50 2.90 -34.77 -3.89
N ALA A 51 3.89 -34.02 -3.39
CA ALA A 51 3.65 -32.89 -2.49
C ALA A 51 2.82 -31.79 -3.17
N GLU A 52 3.10 -31.48 -4.45
CA GLU A 52 2.31 -30.56 -5.28
C GLU A 52 0.91 -31.11 -5.53
N LEU A 53 0.77 -32.42 -5.80
CA LEU A 53 -0.52 -33.05 -6.04
C LEU A 53 -1.40 -33.11 -4.78
N VAL A 54 -0.78 -33.41 -3.63
CA VAL A 54 -1.41 -33.40 -2.30
C VAL A 54 -1.76 -31.97 -1.91
N ALA A 55 -0.85 -31.01 -2.12
CA ALA A 55 -1.13 -29.59 -1.93
C ALA A 55 -2.34 -29.16 -2.78
N ARG A 56 -2.40 -29.49 -4.08
CA ARG A 56 -3.56 -29.19 -4.94
C ARG A 56 -4.84 -29.93 -4.53
N ARG A 57 -4.74 -31.07 -3.84
CA ARG A 57 -5.89 -31.89 -3.46
C ARG A 57 -6.51 -31.48 -2.13
N PHE A 58 -5.70 -30.96 -1.20
CA PHE A 58 -6.10 -30.60 0.17
C PHE A 58 -6.09 -29.08 0.42
N LEU A 59 -5.32 -28.32 -0.35
CA LEU A 59 -5.51 -26.88 -0.47
C LEU A 59 -6.49 -26.70 -1.64
N PRO A 60 -7.71 -26.21 -1.40
CA PRO A 60 -8.51 -25.75 -2.52
C PRO A 60 -7.65 -24.76 -3.30
N GLU A 61 -7.52 -24.95 -4.62
CA GLU A 61 -7.37 -23.78 -5.48
C GLU A 61 -8.57 -22.92 -5.10
N GLU A 62 -8.37 -21.90 -4.27
CA GLU A 62 -9.33 -20.82 -4.28
C GLU A 62 -9.37 -20.41 -5.75
N PRO A 63 -10.53 -20.56 -6.42
CA PRO A 63 -10.63 -20.04 -7.77
C PRO A 63 -10.18 -18.59 -7.68
N PRO A 64 -9.28 -18.09 -8.55
CA PRO A 64 -8.98 -16.66 -8.58
C PRO A 64 -10.35 -15.98 -8.63
N PRO A 65 -10.74 -15.17 -7.63
CA PRO A 65 -12.13 -14.94 -7.24
C PRO A 65 -13.05 -15.04 -8.45
N GLY A 66 -13.61 -16.24 -8.64
CA GLY A 66 -14.04 -16.69 -9.96
C GLY A 66 -15.25 -15.89 -10.38
N LYS A 67 -15.07 -14.89 -11.27
CA LYS A 67 -16.09 -14.21 -12.09
C LYS A 67 -17.47 -14.08 -11.41
N GLN A 68 -17.51 -13.74 -10.12
CA GLN A 68 -18.65 -13.01 -9.62
C GLN A 68 -18.44 -11.63 -10.21
N GLU A 69 -19.27 -11.25 -11.20
CA GLU A 69 -19.13 -9.97 -11.87
C GLU A 69 -19.15 -8.88 -10.80
N ASN A 70 -17.96 -8.38 -10.45
CA ASN A 70 -17.82 -7.21 -9.62
C ASN A 70 -18.50 -6.10 -10.40
N ASN A 71 -19.68 -5.71 -9.95
CA ASN A 71 -20.50 -4.71 -10.61
C ASN A 71 -20.40 -3.35 -9.88
N PHE A 72 -19.41 -3.20 -8.99
CA PHE A 72 -19.09 -1.93 -8.35
C PHE A 72 -18.95 -0.83 -9.40
N ARG A 73 -19.74 0.22 -9.26
CA ARG A 73 -19.72 1.39 -10.14
C ARG A 73 -19.92 2.65 -9.33
N CYS A 74 -19.15 3.66 -9.69
CA CYS A 74 -19.34 5.02 -9.22
C CYS A 74 -19.91 5.89 -10.34
N GLN A 75 -20.36 7.09 -9.99
CA GLN A 75 -20.68 8.15 -10.92
C GLN A 75 -19.97 9.44 -10.49
N PRO A 76 -19.63 10.35 -11.42
CA PRO A 76 -19.10 11.67 -11.05
C PRO A 76 -20.06 12.39 -10.11
N SER A 77 -19.51 13.10 -9.12
CA SER A 77 -20.27 14.04 -8.29
C SER A 77 -20.33 15.40 -8.97
N ALA A 78 -21.44 16.12 -8.78
CA ALA A 78 -21.53 17.52 -9.19
C ALA A 78 -20.67 18.45 -8.32
N ASP A 79 -20.38 18.04 -7.08
CA ASP A 79 -19.48 18.76 -6.19
C ASP A 79 -18.01 18.36 -6.49
N PRO A 80 -17.16 19.33 -6.86
CA PRO A 80 -15.78 19.05 -7.29
C PRO A 80 -14.89 18.51 -6.17
N ASP A 81 -15.27 18.68 -4.91
CA ASP A 81 -14.51 18.18 -3.77
C ASP A 81 -14.93 16.76 -3.36
N THR A 82 -16.19 16.41 -3.55
CA THR A 82 -16.71 15.05 -3.43
C THR A 82 -16.18 14.15 -4.55
N THR A 83 -15.99 14.72 -5.75
CA THR A 83 -15.48 14.14 -7.02
C THR A 83 -16.30 12.98 -7.60
N PHE A 84 -16.65 11.96 -6.82
CA PHE A 84 -17.48 10.83 -7.24
C PHE A 84 -18.36 10.34 -6.09
N GLN A 85 -19.40 9.59 -6.42
CA GLN A 85 -20.28 8.93 -5.46
C GLN A 85 -20.71 7.57 -5.98
N LEU A 86 -21.17 6.69 -5.10
CA LEU A 86 -21.79 5.44 -5.52
C LEU A 86 -23.14 5.74 -6.18
N ILE A 87 -23.56 4.87 -7.09
CA ILE A 87 -24.88 4.98 -7.71
C ILE A 87 -25.95 4.83 -6.60
N PRO A 88 -26.87 5.81 -6.44
CA PRO A 88 -27.94 5.71 -5.45
C PRO A 88 -28.93 4.58 -5.72
N ASN A 89 -29.54 4.04 -4.68
CA ASN A 89 -30.58 3.00 -4.75
C ASN A 89 -30.18 1.78 -5.61
N ALA A 90 -28.90 1.40 -5.57
CA ALA A 90 -28.34 0.35 -6.39
C ALA A 90 -27.96 -0.88 -5.56
N THR A 91 -27.85 -2.03 -6.23
CA THR A 91 -27.35 -3.27 -5.65
C THR A 91 -26.03 -3.64 -6.28
N PHE A 92 -25.05 -3.90 -5.44
CA PHE A 92 -23.68 -4.20 -5.83
C PHE A 92 -23.22 -5.54 -5.25
N LEU A 93 -22.18 -6.10 -5.87
CA LEU A 93 -21.48 -7.30 -5.47
C LEU A 93 -19.98 -7.00 -5.56
N THR A 94 -19.30 -6.94 -4.41
CA THR A 94 -17.86 -6.69 -4.34
C THR A 94 -17.26 -7.66 -3.32
N TYR A 95 -16.09 -8.22 -3.62
CA TYR A 95 -15.46 -9.26 -2.79
C TYR A 95 -16.39 -10.44 -2.45
N GLY A 96 -17.32 -10.76 -3.37
CA GLY A 96 -18.32 -11.80 -3.17
C GLY A 96 -19.45 -11.47 -2.18
N VAL A 97 -19.50 -10.22 -1.70
CA VAL A 97 -20.52 -9.74 -0.76
C VAL A 97 -21.47 -8.77 -1.45
N ARG A 98 -22.76 -9.09 -1.38
CA ARG A 98 -23.82 -8.23 -1.91
C ARG A 98 -24.15 -7.12 -0.91
N PHE A 99 -24.36 -5.92 -1.43
CA PHE A 99 -24.81 -4.78 -0.64
C PHE A 99 -25.71 -3.84 -1.44
N THR A 100 -26.39 -2.95 -0.73
CA THR A 100 -27.25 -1.92 -1.32
C THR A 100 -26.80 -0.53 -0.88
N THR A 101 -27.05 0.44 -1.74
CA THR A 101 -26.92 1.87 -1.43
C THR A 101 -28.30 2.52 -1.26
N ASN A 102 -28.37 3.57 -0.44
CA ASN A 102 -29.57 4.36 -0.25
C ASN A 102 -29.67 5.51 -1.26
N GLU A 103 -30.61 6.44 -1.05
CA GLU A 103 -30.88 7.56 -1.94
C GLU A 103 -29.75 8.59 -2.04
N TYR A 104 -28.80 8.59 -1.10
CA TYR A 104 -27.58 9.39 -1.13
C TYR A 104 -26.38 8.64 -1.73
N GLY A 105 -26.55 7.37 -2.11
CA GLY A 105 -25.45 6.50 -2.51
C GLY A 105 -24.67 5.92 -1.32
N PHE A 106 -25.09 6.17 -0.08
CA PHE A 106 -24.43 5.60 1.08
C PHE A 106 -24.77 4.13 1.23
N ARG A 107 -23.82 3.36 1.74
CA ARG A 107 -23.98 1.93 1.95
C ARG A 107 -24.79 1.65 3.22
N ASP A 108 -26.08 1.88 3.10
CA ASP A 108 -27.00 1.80 4.21
C ASP A 108 -28.44 1.53 3.74
N ILE A 109 -29.34 1.39 4.70
CA ILE A 109 -30.78 1.46 4.45
C ILE A 109 -31.22 2.89 4.08
N PRO A 110 -32.41 3.07 3.50
CA PRO A 110 -32.97 4.40 3.21
C PRO A 110 -33.01 5.30 4.45
N VAL A 111 -32.52 6.53 4.31
CA VAL A 111 -32.41 7.46 5.44
C VAL A 111 -33.80 7.93 5.84
N GLN A 112 -34.12 7.80 7.13
CA GLN A 112 -35.39 8.33 7.64
C GLN A 112 -35.33 9.87 7.73
N PRO A 113 -36.44 10.60 7.53
CA PRO A 113 -36.44 12.03 7.86
C PRO A 113 -36.12 12.26 9.34
N LYS A 114 -35.27 13.25 9.65
CA LYS A 114 -34.95 13.58 11.05
C LYS A 114 -36.20 14.06 11.79
N ARG A 115 -36.64 13.31 12.79
CA ARG A 115 -37.79 13.64 13.65
C ARG A 115 -37.36 14.33 14.94
N ALA A 116 -38.26 15.08 15.56
CA ALA A 116 -38.02 15.65 16.89
C ALA A 116 -37.75 14.53 17.91
N GLY A 117 -36.71 14.69 18.73
CA GLY A 117 -36.30 13.70 19.74
C GLY A 117 -35.52 12.50 19.20
N MET A 118 -35.26 12.42 17.89
CA MET A 118 -34.38 11.40 17.31
C MET A 118 -32.92 11.84 17.44
N PHE A 119 -32.07 10.94 17.93
CA PHE A 119 -30.63 11.12 17.90
C PHE A 119 -30.05 10.51 16.63
N ARG A 120 -29.24 11.29 15.89
CA ARG A 120 -28.59 10.88 14.64
C ARG A 120 -27.07 11.01 14.75
N LEU A 121 -26.41 9.88 14.55
CA LEU A 121 -24.96 9.78 14.35
C LEU A 121 -24.68 9.54 12.87
N VAL A 122 -23.75 10.29 12.28
CA VAL A 122 -23.29 10.05 10.90
C VAL A 122 -21.82 9.65 10.95
N CYS A 123 -21.51 8.46 10.45
CA CYS A 123 -20.14 7.97 10.29
C CYS A 123 -19.68 8.22 8.86
N VAL A 124 -18.68 9.08 8.67
CA VAL A 124 -18.06 9.37 7.37
C VAL A 124 -16.65 8.78 7.31
N GLY A 125 -16.16 8.49 6.10
CA GLY A 125 -14.84 7.93 5.90
C GLY A 125 -14.74 7.16 4.59
N ASP A 126 -13.72 6.33 4.51
CA ASP A 126 -13.34 5.61 3.30
C ASP A 126 -13.90 4.16 3.28
N SER A 127 -13.12 3.23 2.72
CA SER A 127 -13.41 1.80 2.65
C SER A 127 -13.56 1.11 4.02
N VAL A 128 -12.95 1.66 5.09
CA VAL A 128 -13.08 1.11 6.46
C VAL A 128 -14.48 1.40 7.02
N THR A 129 -14.96 2.64 6.89
CA THR A 129 -16.33 3.03 7.29
C THR A 129 -17.36 2.35 6.42
N TYR A 130 -17.12 2.34 5.11
CA TYR A 130 -17.92 1.63 4.13
C TYR A 130 -18.03 0.11 4.40
N GLY A 131 -17.03 -0.48 5.07
CA GLY A 131 -17.01 -1.90 5.43
C GLY A 131 -16.77 -2.82 4.23
N THR A 132 -15.72 -2.56 3.46
CA THR A 132 -15.32 -3.40 2.33
C THR A 132 -15.27 -4.89 2.72
N GLY A 133 -15.97 -5.72 1.97
CA GLY A 133 -15.95 -7.17 2.14
C GLY A 133 -16.80 -7.75 3.29
N VAL A 134 -17.61 -6.94 3.99
CA VAL A 134 -18.64 -7.43 4.95
C VAL A 134 -20.03 -7.00 4.49
N SER A 135 -21.14 -7.54 5.01
CA SER A 135 -22.51 -7.08 4.63
C SER A 135 -22.87 -5.73 5.26
N ASN A 136 -23.99 -5.10 4.84
CA ASN A 136 -24.41 -3.80 5.40
C ASN A 136 -24.55 -3.85 6.93
N GLU A 137 -25.19 -4.90 7.44
CA GLU A 137 -25.47 -5.10 8.86
C GLU A 137 -24.22 -5.39 9.68
N GLN A 138 -23.15 -5.84 9.02
CA GLN A 138 -21.87 -6.19 9.64
C GLN A 138 -20.91 -5.01 9.72
N THR A 139 -21.19 -3.89 9.05
CA THR A 139 -20.36 -2.68 9.16
C THR A 139 -20.41 -2.12 10.58
N PHE A 140 -19.29 -1.57 11.08
CA PHE A 140 -19.23 -1.09 12.45
C PHE A 140 -20.27 0.01 12.77
N PRO A 141 -20.68 0.91 11.85
CA PRO A 141 -21.77 1.85 12.13
C PRO A 141 -23.10 1.14 12.38
N ASN A 142 -23.44 0.12 11.59
CA ASN A 142 -24.71 -0.63 11.74
C ASN A 142 -24.69 -1.57 12.95
N VAL A 143 -23.55 -2.15 13.28
CA VAL A 143 -23.37 -2.88 14.54
C VAL A 143 -23.55 -1.94 15.74
N LEU A 144 -22.97 -0.72 15.68
CA LEU A 144 -23.15 0.30 16.71
C LEU A 144 -24.62 0.73 16.82
N GLU A 145 -25.31 0.93 15.70
CA GLU A 145 -26.74 1.27 15.68
C GLU A 145 -27.57 0.27 16.49
N SER A 146 -27.38 -1.03 16.20
CA SER A 146 -28.08 -2.12 16.87
C SER A 146 -27.83 -2.10 18.39
N LYS A 147 -26.57 -1.92 18.80
CA LYS A 147 -26.19 -1.81 20.23
C LYS A 147 -26.86 -0.62 20.91
N LEU A 148 -26.85 0.56 20.27
CA LEU A 148 -27.40 1.78 20.83
C LEU A 148 -28.95 1.74 20.90
N ARG A 149 -29.61 1.22 19.85
CA ARG A 149 -31.07 1.01 19.83
C ARG A 149 -31.51 0.05 20.93
N HIS A 150 -30.82 -1.06 21.09
CA HIS A 150 -31.12 -2.03 22.15
C HIS A 150 -31.04 -1.37 23.55
N ARG A 151 -30.06 -0.50 23.79
CA ARG A 151 -29.94 0.24 25.06
C ARG A 151 -30.98 1.33 25.23
N ALA A 152 -31.26 2.10 24.18
CA ALA A 152 -32.23 3.19 24.22
C ALA A 152 -33.67 2.68 24.44
N GLY A 153 -33.98 1.48 23.94
CA GLY A 153 -35.35 0.97 23.91
C GLY A 153 -36.27 1.96 23.18
N ASN A 154 -37.37 2.35 23.83
CA ASN A 154 -38.30 3.35 23.31
C ASN A 154 -38.04 4.78 23.82
N ALA A 155 -37.00 5.00 24.62
CA ALA A 155 -36.75 6.30 25.26
C ALA A 155 -36.23 7.35 24.26
N VAL A 156 -35.37 6.93 23.34
CA VAL A 156 -34.81 7.79 22.28
C VAL A 156 -34.75 6.98 20.99
N GLN A 157 -35.22 7.56 19.89
CA GLN A 157 -35.04 6.95 18.57
C GLN A 157 -33.60 7.16 18.14
N ILE A 158 -32.87 6.07 17.91
CA ILE A 158 -31.47 6.10 17.43
C ILE A 158 -31.43 5.81 15.94
N ASP A 159 -30.65 6.62 15.24
CA ASP A 159 -30.35 6.50 13.83
C ASP A 159 -28.84 6.67 13.62
N VAL A 160 -28.17 5.65 13.10
CA VAL A 160 -26.75 5.74 12.76
C VAL A 160 -26.64 5.54 11.25
N ILE A 161 -26.03 6.50 10.57
CA ILE A 161 -25.87 6.47 9.11
C ILE A 161 -24.42 6.12 8.78
N ASN A 162 -24.23 5.04 8.01
CA ASN A 162 -22.97 4.71 7.37
C ASN A 162 -22.81 5.49 6.05
N ALA A 163 -22.18 6.66 6.11
CA ALA A 163 -21.86 7.49 4.94
C ALA A 163 -20.46 7.22 4.37
N GLY A 164 -19.81 6.10 4.74
CA GLY A 164 -18.51 5.73 4.20
C GLY A 164 -18.59 5.39 2.70
N VAL A 165 -17.57 5.80 1.94
CA VAL A 165 -17.44 5.47 0.51
C VAL A 165 -16.01 4.99 0.23
N SER A 166 -15.90 3.81 -0.38
CA SER A 166 -14.59 3.24 -0.71
C SER A 166 -13.74 4.19 -1.56
N ALA A 167 -12.45 4.26 -1.23
CA ALA A 167 -11.44 5.08 -1.89
C ALA A 167 -11.63 6.61 -1.81
N TYR A 168 -12.47 7.07 -0.88
CA TYR A 168 -12.46 8.47 -0.46
C TYR A 168 -11.18 8.80 0.30
N ASN A 169 -10.65 9.99 0.06
CA ASN A 169 -9.71 10.64 0.95
C ASN A 169 -10.41 11.75 1.77
N ILE A 170 -9.64 12.47 2.59
CA ILE A 170 -10.21 13.48 3.48
C ILE A 170 -10.97 14.60 2.75
N ARG A 171 -10.54 14.96 1.54
CA ARG A 171 -11.24 15.97 0.72
C ARG A 171 -12.60 15.46 0.26
N ASN A 172 -12.66 14.22 -0.21
CA ASN A 172 -13.91 13.58 -0.62
C ASN A 172 -14.90 13.55 0.54
N VAL A 173 -14.42 13.17 1.73
CA VAL A 173 -15.23 13.14 2.95
C VAL A 173 -15.73 14.54 3.32
N ARG A 174 -14.87 15.57 3.25
CA ARG A 174 -15.27 16.96 3.51
C ARG A 174 -16.32 17.46 2.50
N GLY A 175 -16.15 17.18 1.21
CA GLY A 175 -17.13 17.52 0.17
C GLY A 175 -18.48 16.81 0.35
N GLN A 176 -18.45 15.51 0.64
CA GLN A 176 -19.64 14.72 0.93
C GLN A 176 -20.38 15.26 2.15
N LEU A 177 -19.66 15.57 3.24
CA LEU A 177 -20.28 16.14 4.43
C LEU A 177 -20.89 17.52 4.14
N GLN A 178 -20.18 18.38 3.41
CA GLN A 178 -20.66 19.72 3.04
C GLN A 178 -21.96 19.68 2.23
N THR A 179 -22.11 18.70 1.34
CA THR A 179 -23.28 18.57 0.48
C THR A 179 -24.47 17.87 1.16
N THR A 180 -24.24 17.13 2.24
CA THR A 180 -25.28 16.28 2.86
C THR A 180 -25.68 16.70 4.27
N ILE A 181 -24.88 17.51 4.98
CA ILE A 181 -25.13 17.85 6.40
C ILE A 181 -26.50 18.51 6.64
N ASP A 182 -26.96 19.37 5.73
CA ASP A 182 -28.27 20.04 5.83
C ASP A 182 -29.45 19.06 5.75
N ALA A 183 -29.31 18.05 4.89
CA ALA A 183 -30.32 17.01 4.70
C ALA A 183 -30.31 16.01 5.86
N LEU A 184 -29.12 15.61 6.31
CA LEU A 184 -28.95 14.60 7.35
C LEU A 184 -29.22 15.16 8.76
N LYS A 185 -28.88 16.42 9.05
CA LYS A 185 -29.04 17.05 10.37
C LYS A 185 -28.44 16.22 11.52
N PRO A 186 -27.15 15.83 11.45
CA PRO A 186 -26.51 15.02 12.49
C PRO A 186 -26.51 15.73 13.84
N ASP A 187 -26.58 14.98 14.93
CA ASP A 187 -26.19 15.49 16.27
C ASP A 187 -24.71 15.26 16.53
N THR A 188 -24.18 14.17 15.97
CA THR A 188 -22.78 13.79 16.03
C THR A 188 -22.32 13.28 14.67
N VAL A 189 -21.12 13.69 14.26
CA VAL A 189 -20.39 13.19 13.11
C VAL A 189 -19.09 12.56 13.59
N VAL A 190 -18.82 11.33 13.14
CA VAL A 190 -17.56 10.64 13.38
C VAL A 190 -16.88 10.46 12.02
N TYR A 191 -15.69 11.01 11.86
CA TYR A 191 -14.84 10.76 10.72
C TYR A 191 -13.82 9.67 11.06
N THR A 192 -13.81 8.59 10.27
CA THR A 192 -12.77 7.56 10.38
C THR A 192 -11.61 7.93 9.48
N PHE A 193 -10.51 8.37 10.08
CA PHE A 193 -9.26 8.65 9.37
C PHE A 193 -8.52 7.34 9.12
N VAL A 194 -8.02 7.16 7.90
CA VAL A 194 -7.14 6.07 7.49
C VAL A 194 -5.92 6.68 6.80
N GLU A 195 -4.80 5.97 6.80
CA GLU A 195 -3.54 6.51 6.28
C GLU A 195 -3.60 6.95 4.80
N ASN A 196 -4.37 6.25 3.98
CA ASN A 196 -4.63 6.60 2.57
C ASN A 196 -5.48 7.86 2.40
N ASP A 197 -6.02 8.46 3.46
CA ASP A 197 -6.64 9.79 3.38
C ASP A 197 -5.62 10.89 3.02
N LEU A 198 -4.33 10.60 3.15
CA LEU A 198 -3.25 11.47 2.70
C LEU A 198 -3.03 11.41 1.19
N ASP A 199 -3.70 10.50 0.46
CA ASP A 199 -3.58 10.33 -0.99
C ASP A 199 -4.20 11.48 -1.78
N ASP A 200 -3.76 11.65 -3.03
CA ASP A 200 -4.47 12.50 -3.99
C ASP A 200 -5.86 11.89 -4.29
N SER A 201 -6.83 12.72 -4.71
CA SER A 201 -8.21 12.25 -4.87
C SER A 201 -8.40 11.33 -6.07
N LEU A 202 -9.50 10.58 -6.10
CA LEU A 202 -9.97 9.85 -7.27
C LEU A 202 -11.21 10.53 -7.85
N SER A 203 -11.53 10.27 -9.11
CA SER A 203 -12.80 10.63 -9.75
C SER A 203 -13.32 9.48 -10.60
N ALA A 204 -14.64 9.45 -10.84
CA ALA A 204 -15.27 8.43 -11.66
C ALA A 204 -15.23 8.81 -13.14
N THR A 205 -14.87 7.85 -13.99
CA THR A 205 -14.99 7.96 -15.45
C THR A 205 -16.45 7.81 -15.89
N SER A 206 -16.75 8.08 -17.16
CA SER A 206 -18.07 7.83 -17.75
C SER A 206 -18.51 6.35 -17.71
N GLU A 207 -17.56 5.43 -17.58
CA GLU A 207 -17.82 3.98 -17.44
C GLU A 207 -18.04 3.57 -15.97
N GLY A 208 -17.87 4.50 -15.03
CA GLY A 208 -18.01 4.27 -13.59
C GLY A 208 -16.80 3.67 -12.89
N LEU A 209 -15.66 3.63 -13.59
CA LEU A 209 -14.35 3.22 -13.04
C LEU A 209 -13.67 4.41 -12.36
N LEU A 210 -12.98 4.17 -11.24
CA LEU A 210 -12.23 5.19 -10.53
C LEU A 210 -10.87 5.42 -11.19
N GLN A 211 -10.51 6.68 -11.34
CA GLN A 211 -9.24 7.14 -11.86
C GLN A 211 -8.67 8.24 -10.96
N GLU A 212 -7.35 8.29 -10.83
CA GLU A 212 -6.66 9.35 -10.08
C GLU A 212 -6.96 10.74 -10.64
N TYR A 213 -7.24 11.67 -9.74
CA TYR A 213 -7.59 13.04 -10.04
C TYR A 213 -7.22 13.98 -8.89
N ASP A 214 -6.28 14.89 -9.13
CA ASP A 214 -6.07 16.04 -8.25
C ASP A 214 -6.35 17.32 -9.03
N PRO A 215 -7.43 18.06 -8.74
CA PRO A 215 -7.71 19.33 -9.41
C PRO A 215 -6.72 20.44 -9.06
N GLN A 216 -5.92 20.27 -8.00
CA GLN A 216 -4.83 21.19 -7.68
C GLN A 216 -3.60 20.92 -8.56
N LYS A 217 -3.56 19.80 -9.29
CA LYS A 217 -2.45 19.44 -10.16
C LYS A 217 -2.89 19.40 -11.62
N PRO A 218 -2.00 19.75 -12.56
CA PRO A 218 -2.25 19.53 -13.99
C PRO A 218 -2.59 18.06 -14.28
N ILE A 219 -3.45 17.79 -15.25
CA ILE A 219 -3.87 16.42 -15.63
C ILE A 219 -2.70 15.52 -16.07
N ASP A 220 -1.58 16.14 -16.44
CA ASP A 220 -0.35 15.47 -16.85
C ASP A 220 0.70 15.42 -15.73
N SER A 221 0.46 16.01 -14.56
CA SER A 221 1.28 15.78 -13.35
C SER A 221 1.25 14.32 -12.93
N ALA A 222 2.30 13.82 -12.26
CA ALA A 222 2.17 12.48 -11.71
C ALA A 222 1.22 12.55 -10.53
N ALA A 223 0.24 11.66 -10.54
CA ALA A 223 -0.54 11.40 -9.37
C ALA A 223 0.37 10.78 -8.30
N ILE A 224 0.31 11.34 -7.10
CA ILE A 224 1.16 10.95 -5.98
C ILE A 224 0.28 10.24 -4.94
N LYS A 225 0.47 8.92 -4.83
CA LYS A 225 -0.19 8.08 -3.83
C LYS A 225 0.69 7.88 -2.60
N GLY A 226 0.12 8.09 -1.42
CA GLY A 226 0.70 7.94 -0.10
C GLY A 226 1.11 6.52 0.25
N SER A 227 0.38 5.52 -0.24
CA SER A 227 0.52 4.12 0.20
C SER A 227 0.84 3.12 -0.94
N PHE A 228 1.62 3.54 -1.94
CA PHE A 228 1.76 2.76 -3.18
C PHE A 228 2.64 1.50 -3.06
N ALA A 229 3.61 1.44 -2.14
CA ALA A 229 4.57 0.32 -2.12
C ALA A 229 3.92 -1.06 -1.86
N PRO A 230 3.04 -1.26 -0.87
CA PRO A 230 2.39 -2.55 -0.66
C PRO A 230 1.51 -2.98 -1.85
N ALA A 231 0.71 -2.05 -2.40
CA ALA A 231 -0.14 -2.34 -3.55
C ALA A 231 0.68 -2.65 -4.82
N TRP A 232 1.78 -1.92 -5.03
CA TRP A 232 2.71 -2.12 -6.13
C TRP A 232 3.39 -3.50 -6.03
N ILE A 233 3.85 -3.91 -4.84
CA ILE A 233 4.40 -5.25 -4.61
C ILE A 233 3.35 -6.34 -4.89
N ILE A 234 2.12 -6.19 -4.38
CA ILE A 234 1.02 -7.14 -4.62
C ILE A 234 0.72 -7.27 -6.11
N GLN A 235 0.62 -6.16 -6.84
CA GLN A 235 0.33 -6.20 -8.28
C GLN A 235 1.49 -6.80 -9.09
N ARG A 236 2.73 -6.54 -8.69
CA ARG A 236 3.93 -7.17 -9.26
C ARG A 236 3.87 -8.68 -9.10
N GLU A 237 3.64 -9.15 -7.87
CA GLU A 237 3.52 -10.58 -7.55
C GLU A 237 2.36 -11.24 -8.28
N ALA A 238 1.21 -10.58 -8.40
CA ALA A 238 0.07 -11.08 -9.17
C ALA A 238 0.38 -11.23 -10.67
N ARG A 239 1.12 -10.28 -11.28
CA ARG A 239 1.58 -10.37 -12.68
C ARG A 239 2.60 -11.48 -12.89
N GLN A 240 3.47 -11.72 -11.92
CA GLN A 240 4.43 -12.84 -11.95
C GLN A 240 3.77 -14.18 -11.61
N GLY A 241 2.68 -14.15 -10.84
CA GLY A 241 1.95 -15.30 -10.28
C GLY A 241 1.14 -16.13 -11.27
N SER A 242 1.00 -15.70 -12.53
CA SER A 242 0.37 -16.49 -13.60
C SER A 242 1.19 -17.71 -14.06
N GLY A 243 2.36 -17.99 -13.47
CA GLY A 243 3.22 -19.14 -13.84
C GLY A 243 3.84 -19.97 -12.71
N GLY A 244 3.59 -19.68 -11.42
CA GLY A 244 4.25 -20.37 -10.30
C GLY A 244 3.57 -21.69 -9.87
N SER A 245 4.35 -22.67 -9.41
CA SER A 245 3.85 -23.92 -8.82
C SER A 245 3.14 -23.67 -7.47
N ALA A 246 2.22 -24.56 -7.06
CA ALA A 246 1.50 -24.42 -5.80
C ALA A 246 2.44 -24.45 -4.58
N LEU A 247 3.54 -25.21 -4.65
CA LEU A 247 4.60 -25.14 -3.65
C LEU A 247 5.35 -23.81 -3.63
N GLY A 248 5.58 -23.18 -4.80
CA GLY A 248 6.20 -21.86 -4.88
C GLY A 248 5.36 -20.78 -4.20
N ARG A 249 4.03 -20.86 -4.32
CA ARG A 249 3.08 -20.00 -3.60
C ARG A 249 3.07 -20.25 -2.09
N LEU A 250 3.20 -21.50 -1.65
CA LEU A 250 3.30 -21.81 -0.21
C LEU A 250 4.61 -21.32 0.40
N PHE A 251 5.73 -21.52 -0.29
CA PHE A 251 7.04 -21.05 0.16
C PHE A 251 7.11 -19.53 0.16
N SER A 252 6.62 -18.86 -0.89
CA SER A 252 6.51 -17.40 -0.91
C SER A 252 5.56 -16.91 0.20
N ASN A 253 4.38 -17.48 0.40
CA ASN A 253 3.49 -17.07 1.51
C ASN A 253 4.08 -17.34 2.91
N TRP A 254 5.00 -18.30 3.05
CA TRP A 254 5.65 -18.60 4.32
C TRP A 254 6.77 -17.60 4.66
N PHE A 255 7.47 -17.10 3.65
CA PHE A 255 8.52 -16.08 3.79
C PHE A 255 8.01 -14.63 3.63
N ASN A 256 7.01 -14.39 2.78
CA ASN A 256 6.27 -13.15 2.57
C ASN A 256 5.13 -13.01 3.57
N ARG A 257 5.42 -13.20 4.86
CA ARG A 257 4.66 -12.42 5.85
C ARG A 257 4.99 -10.99 5.52
N LEU A 258 3.99 -10.20 5.13
CA LEU A 258 4.11 -8.78 4.76
C LEU A 258 5.30 -8.19 5.53
N PRO A 259 6.39 -7.78 4.84
CA PRO A 259 7.57 -7.28 5.55
C PRO A 259 7.06 -6.21 6.50
N ASP A 260 7.50 -6.23 7.77
CA ASP A 260 7.15 -5.23 8.79
C ASP A 260 7.05 -3.88 8.08
N ILE A 261 5.81 -3.42 7.81
CA ILE A 261 5.62 -2.37 6.81
C ILE A 261 6.08 -1.13 7.53
N VAL A 262 7.26 -0.69 7.15
CA VAL A 262 7.86 0.50 7.68
C VAL A 262 6.95 1.68 7.27
N PRO A 263 6.54 2.57 8.20
CA PRO A 263 5.58 3.62 7.90
C PRO A 263 5.99 4.39 6.64
N PRO A 264 5.05 4.70 5.73
CA PRO A 264 5.34 5.23 4.40
C PRO A 264 6.08 6.56 4.44
N LEU A 265 6.51 7.02 3.27
CA LEU A 265 7.16 8.31 2.99
C LEU A 265 6.40 9.55 3.53
N LEU A 266 5.22 9.35 4.13
CA LEU A 266 4.35 10.32 4.77
C LEU A 266 4.80 10.73 6.17
N VAL A 267 5.86 10.12 6.72
CA VAL A 267 6.44 10.49 8.02
C VAL A 267 7.80 11.14 7.81
N GLY A 268 7.89 12.47 7.82
CA GLY A 268 9.12 13.23 7.58
C GLY A 268 8.87 14.69 7.20
N ASP A 269 9.94 15.40 6.83
CA ASP A 269 9.92 16.85 6.60
C ASP A 269 9.91 17.26 5.11
N HIS A 270 9.76 16.32 4.16
CA HIS A 270 9.63 16.65 2.73
C HIS A 270 8.53 17.71 2.50
N PRO A 271 8.72 18.68 1.58
CA PRO A 271 7.67 19.64 1.25
C PRO A 271 6.34 19.00 0.83
N GLU A 272 6.35 17.88 0.09
CA GLU A 272 5.12 17.17 -0.27
C GLU A 272 4.44 16.50 0.93
N THR A 273 5.23 15.93 1.85
CA THR A 273 4.73 15.32 3.09
C THR A 273 4.13 16.37 4.01
N VAL A 274 4.84 17.49 4.20
CA VAL A 274 4.36 18.66 4.96
C VAL A 274 3.06 19.20 4.33
N ARG A 275 3.03 19.39 3.00
CA ARG A 275 1.84 19.85 2.27
C ARG A 275 0.61 18.97 2.55
N ARG A 276 0.77 17.65 2.55
CA ARG A 276 -0.34 16.69 2.81
C ARG A 276 -0.87 16.82 4.22
N TRP A 277 0.00 16.86 5.23
CA TRP A 277 -0.42 17.01 6.62
C TRP A 277 -1.04 18.39 6.91
N GLU A 278 -0.50 19.45 6.34
CA GLU A 278 -1.13 20.78 6.39
C GLU A 278 -2.52 20.76 5.74
N TRP A 279 -2.65 20.06 4.62
CA TRP A 279 -3.94 19.90 3.96
C TRP A 279 -4.92 19.11 4.83
N THR A 280 -4.52 17.97 5.39
CA THR A 280 -5.32 17.20 6.35
C THR A 280 -5.79 18.06 7.52
N ALA A 281 -4.90 18.87 8.11
CA ALA A 281 -5.27 19.77 9.20
C ALA A 281 -6.32 20.81 8.76
N ARG A 282 -6.20 21.37 7.55
CA ARG A 282 -7.21 22.30 6.99
C ARG A 282 -8.56 21.62 6.80
N GLU A 283 -8.59 20.42 6.25
CA GLU A 283 -9.84 19.68 5.99
C GLU A 283 -10.52 19.24 7.30
N LEU A 284 -9.76 18.79 8.29
CA LEU A 284 -10.27 18.48 9.64
C LEU A 284 -10.89 19.73 10.31
N ALA A 285 -10.22 20.88 10.22
CA ALA A 285 -10.75 22.13 10.74
C ALA A 285 -12.05 22.53 10.03
N ALA A 286 -12.10 22.40 8.70
CA ALA A 286 -13.29 22.70 7.92
C ALA A 286 -14.49 21.81 8.29
N MET A 287 -14.28 20.49 8.45
CA MET A 287 -15.34 19.58 8.88
C MET A 287 -15.82 19.87 10.31
N ARG A 288 -14.90 20.18 11.23
CA ARG A 288 -15.24 20.59 12.61
C ARG A 288 -16.12 21.83 12.61
N ASP A 289 -15.72 22.86 11.87
CA ASP A 289 -16.42 24.15 11.84
C ASP A 289 -17.78 24.03 11.14
N LEU A 290 -17.85 23.22 10.08
CA LEU A 290 -19.10 22.86 9.42
C LEU A 290 -20.06 22.17 10.40
N CYS A 291 -19.61 21.12 11.11
CA CYS A 291 -20.44 20.43 12.10
C CYS A 291 -20.91 21.38 13.20
N ARG A 292 -20.00 22.21 13.74
CA ARG A 292 -20.30 23.16 14.80
C ARG A 292 -21.36 24.18 14.38
N SER A 293 -21.28 24.70 13.14
CA SER A 293 -22.28 25.64 12.62
C SER A 293 -23.67 25.02 12.46
N HIS A 294 -23.77 23.69 12.39
CA HIS A 294 -25.02 22.93 12.35
C HIS A 294 -25.43 22.37 13.72
N GLY A 295 -24.74 22.76 14.80
CA GLY A 295 -25.01 22.26 16.15
C GLY A 295 -24.60 20.79 16.37
N ALA A 296 -23.83 20.20 15.45
CA ALA A 296 -23.34 18.84 15.54
C ALA A 296 -21.96 18.78 16.21
N ARG A 297 -21.68 17.69 16.93
CA ARG A 297 -20.33 17.36 17.42
C ARG A 297 -19.52 16.72 16.28
N PHE A 298 -18.24 17.02 16.20
CA PHE A 298 -17.31 16.38 15.27
C PHE A 298 -16.22 15.63 16.05
N LEU A 299 -16.01 14.36 15.72
CA LEU A 299 -15.01 13.50 16.34
C LEU A 299 -14.21 12.77 15.27
N VAL A 300 -12.96 12.45 15.58
CA VAL A 300 -12.08 11.65 14.71
C VAL A 300 -11.86 10.28 15.33
N TYR A 301 -11.99 9.22 14.53
CA TYR A 301 -11.73 7.84 14.92
C TYR A 301 -10.65 7.26 14.01
N ALA A 302 -9.39 7.30 14.43
CA ALA A 302 -8.26 6.90 13.61
C ALA A 302 -8.15 5.37 13.51
N PHE A 303 -8.13 4.84 12.30
CA PHE A 303 -7.79 3.45 12.05
C PHE A 303 -6.28 3.25 12.14
N GLY A 304 -5.87 2.15 12.76
CA GLY A 304 -4.47 1.78 12.93
C GLY A 304 -4.30 0.46 13.69
N THR A 305 -3.12 -0.12 13.54
CA THR A 305 -2.68 -1.31 14.28
C THR A 305 -1.44 -1.01 15.10
N ARG A 306 -1.37 -1.50 16.35
CA ARG A 306 -0.15 -1.44 17.18
C ARG A 306 1.03 -2.11 16.48
N ASN A 307 2.23 -1.64 16.79
CA ASN A 307 3.51 -2.01 16.20
C ASN A 307 3.64 -1.65 14.71
N HIS A 308 2.91 -0.64 14.24
CA HIS A 308 2.96 -0.18 12.85
C HIS A 308 2.43 1.24 12.66
N SER A 309 1.17 1.49 13.04
CA SER A 309 0.47 2.75 12.69
C SER A 309 0.72 3.88 13.67
N GLU A 310 1.54 3.67 14.70
CA GLU A 310 1.85 4.65 15.75
C GLU A 310 2.33 6.00 15.19
N PRO A 311 3.27 6.10 14.24
CA PRO A 311 3.76 7.40 13.78
C PRO A 311 2.67 8.25 13.13
N VAL A 312 1.82 7.61 12.32
CA VAL A 312 0.69 8.28 11.64
C VAL A 312 -0.38 8.68 12.66
N ASN A 313 -0.73 7.78 13.58
CA ASN A 313 -1.72 8.07 14.63
C ASN A 313 -1.23 9.16 15.59
N LEU A 314 0.08 9.22 15.88
CA LEU A 314 0.67 10.33 16.64
C LEU A 314 0.43 11.66 15.95
N LYS A 315 0.68 11.72 14.62
CA LYS A 315 0.49 12.95 13.84
C LYS A 315 -0.97 13.38 13.80
N VAL A 316 -1.89 12.44 13.62
CA VAL A 316 -3.34 12.69 13.70
C VAL A 316 -3.72 13.24 15.07
N ARG A 317 -3.22 12.63 16.16
CA ARG A 317 -3.49 13.07 17.52
C ARG A 317 -2.96 14.47 17.80
N GLU A 318 -1.75 14.80 17.34
CA GLU A 318 -1.19 16.14 17.45
C GLU A 318 -2.07 17.19 16.77
N ILE A 319 -2.48 16.92 15.53
CA ILE A 319 -3.35 17.81 14.75
C ILE A 319 -4.71 17.96 15.42
N CYS A 320 -5.37 16.85 15.78
CA CYS A 320 -6.66 16.87 16.47
C CYS A 320 -6.59 17.65 17.79
N ARG A 321 -5.53 17.45 18.58
CA ARG A 321 -5.29 18.22 19.82
C ARG A 321 -5.13 19.71 19.55
N SER A 322 -4.39 20.09 18.51
CA SER A 322 -4.21 21.50 18.12
C SER A 322 -5.50 22.16 17.64
N LEU A 323 -6.45 21.36 17.13
CA LEU A 323 -7.75 21.80 16.63
C LEU A 323 -8.89 21.61 17.65
N GLU A 324 -8.58 21.14 18.86
CA GLU A 324 -9.58 20.81 19.89
C GLU A 324 -10.66 19.81 19.40
N ILE A 325 -10.25 18.86 18.56
CA ILE A 325 -11.11 17.79 18.05
C ILE A 325 -10.88 16.55 18.90
N PRO A 326 -11.92 15.96 19.53
CA PRO A 326 -11.79 14.68 20.22
C PRO A 326 -11.36 13.58 19.25
N GLU A 327 -10.36 12.79 19.66
CA GLU A 327 -9.80 11.69 18.88
C GLU A 327 -9.69 10.41 19.72
N ALA A 328 -9.88 9.27 19.07
CA ALA A 328 -9.56 7.93 19.58
C ALA A 328 -9.15 7.02 18.42
N SER A 329 -8.51 5.89 18.72
CA SER A 329 -7.96 5.01 17.69
C SER A 329 -8.40 3.55 17.81
N THR A 330 -8.12 2.75 16.78
CA THR A 330 -8.23 1.28 16.84
C THR A 330 -6.96 0.59 17.33
N LEU A 331 -5.89 1.33 17.66
CA LEU A 331 -4.63 0.75 18.15
C LEU A 331 -4.83 -0.22 19.33
N PRO A 332 -5.71 0.04 20.32
CA PRO A 332 -5.92 -0.88 21.43
C PRO A 332 -6.56 -2.22 21.01
N LEU A 333 -7.14 -2.30 19.81
CA LEU A 333 -7.86 -3.47 19.32
C LEU A 333 -6.95 -4.42 18.53
N PHE A 334 -5.99 -3.87 17.79
CA PHE A 334 -5.32 -4.58 16.72
C PHE A 334 -3.81 -4.50 16.84
N ASP A 335 -3.14 -5.64 16.75
CA ASP A 335 -1.69 -5.76 16.65
C ASP A 335 -1.32 -6.13 15.21
N HIS A 336 -0.45 -5.35 14.57
CA HIS A 336 -0.05 -5.51 13.17
C HIS A 336 0.37 -6.95 12.82
N ARG A 337 1.12 -7.60 13.74
CA ARG A 337 1.70 -8.94 13.51
C ARG A 337 0.65 -10.05 13.45
N THR A 338 -0.53 -9.81 14.02
CA THR A 338 -1.62 -10.78 14.07
C THR A 338 -2.86 -10.33 13.28
N TYR A 339 -2.98 -9.03 13.00
CA TYR A 339 -4.15 -8.40 12.40
C TYR A 339 -4.58 -9.10 11.12
N MET A 340 -3.66 -9.30 10.17
CA MET A 340 -4.01 -9.93 8.88
C MET A 340 -4.63 -11.32 9.05
N LYS A 341 -4.14 -12.11 10.02
CA LYS A 341 -4.63 -13.47 10.24
C LYS A 341 -5.96 -13.51 10.99
N VAL A 342 -6.20 -12.57 11.91
CA VAL A 342 -7.29 -12.66 12.90
C VAL A 342 -8.43 -11.70 12.59
N HIS A 343 -8.11 -10.49 12.12
CA HIS A 343 -9.04 -9.36 12.06
C HIS A 343 -9.23 -8.79 10.65
N SER A 344 -8.49 -9.29 9.66
CA SER A 344 -8.71 -8.95 8.24
C SER A 344 -9.50 -10.03 7.49
N LEU A 345 -9.86 -9.75 6.22
CA LEU A 345 -10.42 -10.73 5.28
C LEU A 345 -9.42 -11.84 4.87
N GLY A 346 -8.15 -11.71 5.26
CA GLY A 346 -7.08 -12.69 5.05
C GLY A 346 -6.39 -12.55 3.70
N TYR A 347 -7.16 -12.36 2.63
CA TYR A 347 -6.66 -12.07 1.27
C TYR A 347 -6.59 -10.56 0.97
N ASP A 348 -7.15 -9.74 1.85
CA ASP A 348 -7.26 -8.29 1.72
C ASP A 348 -7.19 -7.68 3.14
N PRO A 349 -6.51 -6.53 3.34
CA PRO A 349 -6.30 -5.93 4.66
C PRO A 349 -7.55 -5.33 5.31
N HIS A 350 -8.67 -5.21 4.61
CA HIS A 350 -9.91 -4.69 5.20
C HIS A 350 -10.41 -5.60 6.34
N CYS A 351 -11.11 -4.98 7.29
CA CYS A 351 -11.64 -5.63 8.48
C CYS A 351 -12.63 -6.75 8.14
N ASN A 352 -12.52 -7.87 8.85
CA ASN A 352 -13.56 -8.90 8.82
C ASN A 352 -14.73 -8.54 9.76
N PRO A 353 -15.84 -9.30 9.75
CA PRO A 353 -17.01 -9.00 10.58
C PRO A 353 -16.70 -8.94 12.09
N ALA A 354 -15.76 -9.75 12.60
CA ALA A 354 -15.39 -9.74 14.02
C ALA A 354 -14.66 -8.44 14.40
N ALA A 355 -13.77 -7.96 13.53
CA ALA A 355 -13.09 -6.68 13.71
C ALA A 355 -14.08 -5.50 13.71
N HIS A 356 -15.10 -5.50 12.84
CA HIS A 356 -16.16 -4.48 12.88
C HIS A 356 -16.94 -4.46 14.20
N VAL A 357 -17.16 -5.61 14.84
CA VAL A 357 -17.80 -5.67 16.17
C VAL A 357 -16.91 -5.03 17.24
N LEU A 358 -15.60 -5.28 17.21
CA LEU A 358 -14.63 -4.67 18.12
C LEU A 358 -14.55 -3.16 17.90
N MET A 359 -14.52 -2.71 16.65
CA MET A 359 -14.52 -1.29 16.30
C MET A 359 -15.78 -0.58 16.79
N ALA A 360 -16.95 -1.19 16.61
CA ALA A 360 -18.22 -0.64 17.10
C ALA A 360 -18.23 -0.52 18.64
N ASP A 361 -17.65 -1.49 19.35
CA ASP A 361 -17.56 -1.44 20.81
C ASP A 361 -16.63 -0.33 21.30
N ARG A 362 -15.45 -0.21 20.67
CA ARG A 362 -14.50 0.86 20.96
C ARG A 362 -15.07 2.23 20.68
N LEU A 363 -15.73 2.40 19.53
CA LEU A 363 -16.38 3.65 19.16
C LEU A 363 -17.50 3.99 20.15
N GLN A 364 -18.29 3.02 20.60
CA GLN A 364 -19.27 3.26 21.66
C GLN A 364 -18.61 3.80 22.94
N THR A 365 -17.51 3.19 23.40
CA THR A 365 -16.78 3.67 24.59
C THR A 365 -16.29 5.11 24.38
N PHE A 366 -15.76 5.40 23.19
CA PHE A 366 -15.30 6.75 22.87
C PHE A 366 -16.44 7.78 22.89
N LEU A 367 -17.58 7.45 22.30
CA LEU A 367 -18.77 8.30 22.33
C LEU A 367 -19.29 8.52 23.77
N GLU A 368 -19.20 7.51 24.64
CA GLU A 368 -19.56 7.60 26.06
C GLU A 368 -18.59 8.50 26.85
N GLU A 369 -17.29 8.45 26.56
CA GLU A 369 -16.25 9.31 27.15
C GLU A 369 -16.45 10.77 26.77
N GLN A 370 -16.81 11.02 25.51
CA GLN A 370 -17.03 12.36 24.97
C GLN A 370 -18.45 12.90 25.19
N ARG A 371 -19.34 12.12 25.84
CA ARG A 371 -20.77 12.41 25.99
C ARG A 371 -21.41 12.81 24.66
N ALA A 372 -21.04 12.10 23.60
CA ALA A 372 -21.44 12.36 22.22
C ALA A 372 -22.62 11.49 21.77
N ILE A 373 -23.27 10.79 22.71
CA ILE A 373 -24.50 10.02 22.55
C ILE A 373 -25.45 10.27 23.74
N PRO A 374 -26.77 10.03 23.61
CA PRO A 374 -27.73 10.24 24.69
C PRO A 374 -27.41 9.42 25.94
N ASP A 375 -27.69 9.98 27.12
CA ASP A 375 -27.38 9.33 28.41
C ASP A 375 -28.00 7.93 28.55
N VAL A 376 -29.21 7.72 28.01
CA VAL A 376 -29.89 6.41 28.03
C VAL A 376 -29.14 5.34 27.23
N CYS A 377 -28.31 5.74 26.26
CA CYS A 377 -27.50 4.82 25.47
C CYS A 377 -26.18 4.47 26.15
N GLN A 378 -25.74 5.23 27.16
CA GLN A 378 -24.44 5.04 27.78
C GLN A 378 -24.43 3.81 28.70
N ARG A 379 -23.33 3.06 28.65
CA ARG A 379 -23.01 2.06 29.67
C ARG A 379 -22.75 2.74 31.02
N PRO A 380 -23.17 2.12 32.14
CA PRO A 380 -22.68 2.50 33.46
C PRO A 380 -21.15 2.51 33.47
N PRO A 381 -20.49 3.46 34.14
CA PRO A 381 -19.02 3.58 34.12
C PRO A 381 -18.27 2.28 34.45
N GLN A 382 -18.80 1.43 35.33
CA GLN A 382 -18.23 0.14 35.70
C GLN A 382 -18.30 -0.93 34.60
N ASP A 383 -19.24 -0.81 33.66
CA ASP A 383 -19.45 -1.75 32.56
C ASP A 383 -18.72 -1.31 31.28
N ARG A 384 -18.08 -0.13 31.28
CA ARG A 384 -17.33 0.39 30.14
C ARG A 384 -16.01 -0.37 30.03
N PRO A 385 -15.72 -1.00 28.88
CA PRO A 385 -14.38 -1.54 28.61
C PRO A 385 -13.35 -0.41 28.69
N ARG A 386 -12.18 -0.73 29.24
CA ARG A 386 -11.05 0.19 29.25
C ARG A 386 -10.16 -0.11 28.06
N TYR A 387 -9.95 0.90 27.22
CA TYR A 387 -9.02 0.85 26.11
C TYR A 387 -7.79 1.68 26.45
N ASP A 388 -6.62 1.05 26.39
CA ASP A 388 -5.35 1.74 26.59
C ASP A 388 -4.95 2.49 25.30
N GLU A 389 -5.33 3.76 25.26
CA GLU A 389 -5.00 4.71 24.17
C GLU A 389 -3.60 5.32 24.29
N THR A 390 -2.77 4.82 25.22
CA THR A 390 -1.39 5.27 25.32
C THR A 390 -0.67 4.95 24.02
N LEU A 391 -0.22 6.00 23.33
CA LEU A 391 0.68 5.87 22.19
C LEU A 391 2.09 5.65 22.73
N ASP A 392 2.76 4.63 22.24
CA ASP A 392 4.17 4.41 22.53
C ASP A 392 4.98 5.36 21.66
N GLU A 393 5.31 6.54 22.20
CA GLU A 393 6.07 7.59 21.50
C GLU A 393 7.48 7.09 21.11
N ASP A 394 8.13 6.31 21.97
CA ASP A 394 9.46 5.72 21.69
C ASP A 394 9.38 4.69 20.54
N LEU A 395 8.33 3.89 20.49
CA LEU A 395 8.05 3.00 19.36
C LEU A 395 7.72 3.81 18.10
N ALA A 396 6.91 4.85 18.19
CA ALA A 396 6.59 5.70 17.06
C ALA A 396 7.85 6.34 16.48
N GLU A 397 8.72 6.88 17.34
CA GLU A 397 10.00 7.45 16.91
C GLU A 397 10.90 6.38 16.28
N ARG A 398 11.03 5.20 16.90
CA ARG A 398 11.80 4.10 16.32
C ARG A 398 11.24 3.62 15.00
N LEU A 399 9.93 3.44 14.85
CA LEU A 399 9.30 3.04 13.60
C LEU A 399 9.51 4.09 12.51
N ALA A 400 9.37 5.39 12.85
CA ALA A 400 9.72 6.47 11.95
C ALA A 400 11.22 6.42 11.57
N GLN A 401 12.11 6.10 12.52
CA GLN A 401 13.54 5.89 12.27
C GLN A 401 13.87 4.65 11.45
N GLU A 402 13.10 3.59 11.59
CA GLU A 402 13.18 2.41 10.74
C GLU A 402 12.69 2.75 9.32
N SER A 403 11.70 3.66 9.17
CA SER A 403 11.37 4.34 7.89
C SER A 403 12.48 5.19 7.34
N TYR A 404 13.46 5.49 8.19
CA TYR A 404 14.67 6.16 7.79
C TYR A 404 15.79 5.19 7.31
N HIS A 405 15.60 3.87 7.38
CA HIS A 405 16.50 2.89 6.78
C HIS A 405 16.14 2.58 5.33
N ALA A 406 16.10 3.62 4.48
CA ALA A 406 15.98 3.44 3.03
C ALA A 406 17.12 2.58 2.46
N PRO A 407 16.94 1.91 1.32
CA PRO A 407 18.04 1.21 0.68
C PRO A 407 18.98 2.21 0.00
N ARG A 408 20.19 1.75 -0.30
CA ARG A 408 21.17 2.53 -1.07
C ARG A 408 20.88 2.53 -2.56
N GLU A 409 20.01 1.62 -3.00
CA GLU A 409 19.69 1.34 -4.38
C GLU A 409 18.24 0.87 -4.50
N ILE A 410 17.54 1.36 -5.51
CA ILE A 410 16.17 0.99 -5.86
C ILE A 410 16.20 0.53 -7.31
N VAL A 411 15.65 -0.66 -7.57
CA VAL A 411 15.42 -1.17 -8.93
C VAL A 411 13.91 -1.18 -9.15
N PRO A 412 13.34 -0.16 -9.85
CA PRO A 412 11.89 -0.01 -9.91
C PRO A 412 11.17 -1.20 -10.51
N ALA A 413 11.61 -1.73 -11.65
CA ALA A 413 10.92 -2.85 -12.32
C ALA A 413 10.94 -4.16 -11.50
N GLU A 414 11.98 -4.36 -10.69
CA GLU A 414 12.14 -5.57 -9.88
C GLU A 414 11.61 -5.37 -8.47
N GLY A 415 11.41 -4.13 -8.02
CA GLY A 415 10.96 -3.76 -6.68
C GLY A 415 12.00 -3.95 -5.59
N GLU A 416 13.23 -4.31 -5.97
CA GLU A 416 14.34 -4.41 -5.03
C GLU A 416 14.63 -3.05 -4.42
N GLY A 417 14.75 -3.00 -3.10
CA GLY A 417 14.92 -1.76 -2.36
C GLY A 417 13.69 -0.85 -2.35
N MET A 418 12.52 -1.26 -2.84
CA MET A 418 11.34 -0.41 -2.73
C MET A 418 10.68 -0.57 -1.35
N LEU A 419 10.98 0.35 -0.43
CA LEU A 419 10.28 0.46 0.87
C LEU A 419 9.03 1.36 0.78
N GLY A 420 9.08 2.34 -0.13
CA GLY A 420 8.05 3.35 -0.34
C GLY A 420 8.37 4.18 -1.58
N VAL A 421 7.38 4.44 -2.43
CA VAL A 421 7.46 5.42 -3.53
C VAL A 421 6.14 6.19 -3.56
N LEU A 422 6.23 7.52 -3.57
CA LEU A 422 5.11 8.40 -3.82
C LEU A 422 5.22 8.89 -5.28
N GLY A 423 4.31 8.50 -6.18
CA GLY A 423 4.28 9.05 -7.54
C GLY A 423 4.21 8.03 -8.66
N GLY A 424 4.04 8.54 -9.88
CA GLY A 424 3.64 7.80 -11.08
C GLY A 424 4.74 6.95 -11.71
N ILE A 425 5.32 6.03 -10.94
CA ILE A 425 6.10 4.91 -11.47
C ILE A 425 5.19 3.68 -11.53
N ASP A 426 5.12 3.03 -12.68
CA ASP A 426 4.40 1.75 -12.80
C ASP A 426 5.28 0.51 -12.56
N LEU A 427 4.68 -0.67 -12.68
CA LEU A 427 5.36 -1.96 -12.45
C LEU A 427 6.49 -2.25 -13.45
N GLU A 428 6.52 -1.54 -14.58
CA GLU A 428 7.59 -1.64 -15.58
C GLU A 428 8.69 -0.57 -15.36
N GLY A 429 8.64 0.19 -14.26
CA GLY A 429 9.57 1.26 -13.98
C GLY A 429 9.34 2.52 -14.82
N ARG A 430 8.18 2.67 -15.46
CA ARG A 430 7.89 3.85 -16.29
C ARG A 430 7.38 4.99 -15.42
N MET A 431 8.08 6.12 -15.48
CA MET A 431 7.84 7.33 -14.70
C MET A 431 7.00 8.34 -15.51
N ALA A 432 5.95 8.88 -14.90
CA ALA A 432 5.06 9.90 -15.44
C ALA A 432 5.67 11.30 -15.51
N ARG A 433 5.83 11.95 -14.36
CA ARG A 433 6.42 13.30 -14.24
C ARG A 433 7.22 13.48 -12.97
N ASN A 434 6.76 12.99 -11.84
CA ASN A 434 7.54 12.97 -10.62
C ASN A 434 7.32 11.69 -9.83
N CYS A 435 8.34 11.36 -9.06
CA CYS A 435 8.31 10.33 -8.05
C CYS A 435 9.20 10.76 -6.89
N ILE A 436 8.77 10.44 -5.67
CA ILE A 436 9.49 10.73 -4.44
C ILE A 436 9.81 9.39 -3.79
N PHE A 437 11.04 9.25 -3.34
CA PHE A 437 11.54 8.09 -2.61
C PHE A 437 12.63 8.50 -1.63
N ARG A 438 12.99 7.60 -0.73
CA ARG A 438 14.13 7.78 0.18
C ARG A 438 15.30 6.90 -0.23
N LEU A 439 16.52 7.40 -0.04
CA LEU A 439 17.76 6.64 -0.19
C LEU A 439 18.67 6.82 1.03
N SER A 440 19.13 5.71 1.60
CA SER A 440 20.18 5.76 2.64
C SER A 440 21.57 5.65 2.04
N GLY A 441 22.57 5.87 2.87
CA GLY A 441 23.96 5.55 2.57
C GLY A 441 24.89 6.75 2.53
N SER A 442 26.18 6.43 2.50
CA SER A 442 27.29 7.34 2.30
C SER A 442 27.49 7.60 0.81
N GLY A 443 27.55 8.87 0.39
CA GLY A 443 27.77 9.21 -1.02
C GLY A 443 27.48 10.68 -1.31
N ASN A 444 28.26 11.24 -2.22
CA ASN A 444 28.16 12.63 -2.68
C ASN A 444 27.36 12.76 -3.98
N ALA A 445 26.76 11.68 -4.49
CA ALA A 445 26.01 11.69 -5.72
C ALA A 445 24.83 10.71 -5.73
N LEU A 446 23.82 11.09 -6.51
CA LEU A 446 22.68 10.29 -6.91
C LEU A 446 22.86 9.87 -8.36
N GLU A 447 22.95 8.57 -8.63
CA GLU A 447 22.98 8.00 -9.97
C GLU A 447 21.61 7.44 -10.35
N VAL A 448 21.15 7.77 -11.56
CA VAL A 448 19.90 7.27 -12.12
C VAL A 448 20.19 6.66 -13.50
N ASP A 449 19.96 5.36 -13.63
CA ASP A 449 19.97 4.69 -14.93
C ASP A 449 18.59 4.82 -15.55
N VAL A 450 18.52 5.53 -16.69
CA VAL A 450 17.26 5.99 -17.26
C VAL A 450 17.28 5.92 -18.79
N THR A 451 16.09 5.80 -19.38
CA THR A 451 15.89 5.88 -20.84
C THR A 451 14.73 6.80 -21.17
N GLY A 452 14.92 7.64 -22.18
CA GLY A 452 13.84 8.44 -22.76
C GLY A 452 12.95 7.59 -23.66
N LEU A 453 11.64 7.61 -23.44
CA LEU A 453 10.69 6.81 -24.22
C LEU A 453 10.14 7.55 -25.45
N PHE A 454 10.06 8.89 -25.41
CA PHE A 454 9.47 9.72 -26.47
C PHE A 454 10.38 10.89 -26.90
N ALA A 455 11.67 10.79 -26.60
CA ALA A 455 12.64 11.85 -26.87
C ALA A 455 12.86 12.08 -28.37
N THR A 456 12.80 13.35 -28.80
CA THR A 456 13.21 13.79 -30.15
C THR A 456 14.12 15.02 -30.06
N PRO A 457 14.90 15.38 -31.11
CA PRO A 457 15.74 16.58 -31.09
C PRO A 457 14.97 17.89 -30.86
N SER A 458 13.72 17.99 -31.34
CA SER A 458 12.86 19.17 -31.19
C SER A 458 12.04 19.19 -29.89
N ALA A 459 11.84 18.03 -29.26
CA ALA A 459 11.16 17.87 -27.98
C ALA A 459 11.92 16.84 -27.14
N PRO A 460 13.04 17.25 -26.51
CA PRO A 460 13.85 16.34 -25.71
C PRO A 460 13.11 15.97 -24.42
N GLN A 461 13.38 14.76 -23.93
CA GLN A 461 13.01 14.41 -22.56
C GLN A 461 14.13 14.83 -21.62
N THR A 462 13.75 15.24 -20.42
CA THR A 462 14.69 15.75 -19.43
C THR A 462 14.42 15.15 -18.06
N LEU A 463 15.45 15.11 -17.23
CA LEU A 463 15.37 14.67 -15.84
C LEU A 463 16.10 15.67 -14.95
N SER A 464 15.48 16.04 -13.85
CA SER A 464 16.09 16.78 -12.74
C SER A 464 15.79 16.07 -11.42
N ALA A 465 16.51 16.45 -10.37
CA ALA A 465 16.33 15.91 -9.04
C ALA A 465 16.26 17.06 -8.03
N ARG A 466 15.33 16.94 -7.09
CA ARG A 466 15.27 17.75 -5.87
C ARG A 466 15.62 16.86 -4.69
N ILE A 467 16.51 17.34 -3.82
CA ILE A 467 16.98 16.62 -2.63
C ILE A 467 16.55 17.41 -1.40
N GLU A 468 15.91 16.75 -0.44
CA GLU A 468 15.54 17.34 0.87
C GLU A 468 14.79 18.68 0.75
N GLY A 469 13.85 18.75 -0.20
CA GLY A 469 13.03 19.95 -0.40
C GLY A 469 13.76 21.18 -0.97
N GLY A 470 15.02 21.06 -1.37
CA GLY A 470 15.78 22.15 -1.99
C GLY A 470 15.29 22.56 -3.39
N GLU A 471 16.08 23.36 -4.08
CA GLU A 471 15.80 23.70 -5.48
C GLU A 471 16.06 22.50 -6.42
N PRO A 472 15.22 22.26 -7.44
CA PRO A 472 15.51 21.27 -8.46
C PRO A 472 16.85 21.54 -9.15
N SER A 473 17.62 20.48 -9.41
CA SER A 473 18.82 20.57 -10.23
C SER A 473 18.50 21.05 -11.65
N ALA A 474 19.52 21.51 -12.37
CA ALA A 474 19.39 21.78 -13.80
C ALA A 474 18.94 20.51 -14.54
N ALA A 475 17.94 20.65 -15.41
CA ALA A 475 17.39 19.54 -16.16
C ALA A 475 18.42 18.98 -17.17
N VAL A 476 18.65 17.68 -17.10
CA VAL A 476 19.59 16.95 -17.98
C VAL A 476 18.80 16.27 -19.09
N ASN A 477 19.25 16.40 -20.34
CA ASN A 477 18.63 15.70 -21.47
C ASN A 477 18.81 14.19 -21.33
N VAL A 478 17.72 13.44 -21.51
CA VAL A 478 17.69 11.98 -21.47
C VAL A 478 17.42 11.45 -22.88
N PRO A 479 18.37 10.74 -23.51
CA PRO A 479 18.19 10.20 -24.85
C PRO A 479 17.38 8.90 -24.85
N ALA A 480 17.00 8.43 -26.03
CA ALA A 480 16.30 7.15 -26.20
C ALA A 480 17.18 5.91 -25.95
N ALA A 481 18.49 6.10 -25.77
CA ALA A 481 19.41 5.03 -25.35
C ALA A 481 19.56 5.03 -23.82
N PRO A 482 19.69 3.85 -23.18
CA PRO A 482 20.00 3.76 -21.75
C PRO A 482 21.21 4.61 -21.38
N THR A 483 21.02 5.53 -20.43
CA THR A 483 22.03 6.50 -20.02
C THR A 483 22.00 6.65 -18.51
N ARG A 484 23.19 6.83 -17.91
CA ARG A 484 23.34 7.17 -16.51
C ARG A 484 23.38 8.68 -16.34
N VAL A 485 22.47 9.22 -15.54
CA VAL A 485 22.45 10.62 -15.13
C VAL A 485 22.89 10.72 -13.67
N THR A 486 23.66 11.74 -13.35
CA THR A 486 24.21 11.93 -12.01
C THR A 486 23.87 13.32 -11.46
N PHE A 487 23.35 13.37 -10.24
CA PHE A 487 23.03 14.60 -9.54
C PHE A 487 23.89 14.71 -8.26
N PRO A 488 24.50 15.88 -7.98
CA PRO A 488 25.27 16.06 -6.76
C PRO A 488 24.36 16.07 -5.53
N VAL A 489 24.79 15.40 -4.46
CA VAL A 489 24.13 15.46 -3.16
C VAL A 489 24.81 16.56 -2.33
N PRO A 490 24.06 17.51 -1.73
CA PRO A 490 24.64 18.54 -0.88
C PRO A 490 25.45 17.95 0.30
N GLN A 491 26.52 18.65 0.68
CA GLN A 491 27.52 18.14 1.63
C GLN A 491 26.95 17.85 3.01
N GLU A 492 26.01 18.67 3.47
CA GLU A 492 25.27 18.53 4.72
C GLU A 492 24.49 17.22 4.81
N PHE A 493 24.19 16.60 3.67
CA PHE A 493 23.47 15.33 3.58
C PHE A 493 24.38 14.13 3.34
N TRP A 494 25.70 14.31 3.16
CA TRP A 494 26.62 13.17 3.00
C TRP A 494 26.54 12.26 4.22
N ASN A 495 26.22 10.98 4.00
CA ASN A 495 26.03 9.94 5.04
C ASN A 495 24.76 10.06 5.88
N ARG A 496 23.85 10.98 5.54
CA ARG A 496 22.48 10.99 6.06
C ARG A 496 21.58 10.28 5.09
N GLN A 497 20.44 9.75 5.51
CA GLN A 497 19.39 9.44 4.56
C GLN A 497 18.94 10.73 3.84
N ILE A 498 18.49 10.60 2.59
CA ILE A 498 17.86 11.69 1.86
C ILE A 498 16.50 11.29 1.27
N GLU A 499 15.57 12.23 1.26
CA GLU A 499 14.40 12.25 0.39
C GLU A 499 14.76 12.88 -0.96
N VAL A 500 14.36 12.20 -2.03
CA VAL A 500 14.64 12.59 -3.40
C VAL A 500 13.35 12.62 -4.19
N GLU A 501 13.07 13.75 -4.84
CA GLU A 501 12.06 13.86 -5.88
C GLU A 501 12.78 13.89 -7.24
N LEU A 502 12.50 12.89 -8.09
CA LEU A 502 12.87 12.96 -9.51
C LEU A 502 11.77 13.66 -10.28
N ILE A 503 12.15 14.56 -11.20
CA ILE A 503 11.22 15.38 -11.98
C ILE A 503 11.58 15.25 -13.47
N ALA A 504 10.66 14.68 -14.23
CA ALA A 504 10.78 14.44 -15.65
C ALA A 504 10.03 15.50 -16.48
N GLY A 505 10.68 16.00 -17.52
CA GLY A 505 10.14 16.96 -18.47
C GLY A 505 10.16 16.44 -19.91
N GLY A 506 9.42 17.10 -20.79
CA GLY A 506 9.30 16.74 -22.21
C GLY A 506 7.99 16.03 -22.56
N PRO A 507 7.89 15.46 -23.76
CA PRO A 507 6.68 14.79 -24.23
C PRO A 507 6.42 13.49 -23.43
N SER A 508 5.18 13.30 -23.01
CA SER A 508 4.71 12.06 -22.37
C SER A 508 3.79 11.30 -23.32
N HIS A 509 3.85 9.98 -23.29
CA HIS A 509 2.76 9.20 -23.85
C HIS A 509 1.58 9.29 -22.92
N ILE A 510 0.49 9.78 -23.48
CA ILE A 510 -0.80 9.83 -22.83
C ILE A 510 -1.60 8.66 -23.41
N PRO A 511 -1.82 7.57 -22.64
CA PRO A 511 -2.63 6.47 -23.12
C PRO A 511 -4.01 6.99 -23.54
N PRO A 512 -4.65 6.42 -24.59
CA PRO A 512 -6.01 6.77 -24.95
C PRO A 512 -7.00 6.66 -23.77
N PRO A 513 -8.14 7.39 -23.79
CA PRO A 513 -9.12 7.38 -22.70
C PRO A 513 -9.53 5.98 -22.23
N GLU A 514 -9.74 5.04 -23.15
CA GLU A 514 -10.11 3.65 -22.86
C GLU A 514 -9.03 2.87 -22.11
N GLN A 515 -7.76 3.21 -22.29
CA GLN A 515 -6.65 2.59 -21.55
C GLN A 515 -6.49 3.25 -20.17
N ARG A 516 -6.66 4.57 -20.08
CA ARG A 516 -6.62 5.28 -18.78
C ARG A 516 -7.75 4.87 -17.85
N ALA A 517 -8.95 4.61 -18.41
CA ALA A 517 -10.07 4.04 -17.67
C ALA A 517 -9.73 2.66 -17.05
N ARG A 518 -8.75 1.94 -17.61
CA ARG A 518 -8.25 0.65 -17.12
C ARG A 518 -6.99 0.78 -16.25
N GLY A 519 -6.66 1.99 -15.80
CA GLY A 519 -5.51 2.25 -14.92
C GLY A 519 -4.18 2.48 -15.63
N ALA A 520 -4.16 2.67 -16.96
CA ALA A 520 -2.94 3.08 -17.65
C ALA A 520 -2.58 4.54 -17.29
N ALA A 521 -1.39 4.76 -16.73
CA ALA A 521 -0.89 6.08 -16.41
C ALA A 521 -0.09 6.68 -17.59
N PRO A 522 -0.09 8.01 -17.78
CA PRO A 522 0.87 8.67 -18.66
C PRO A 522 2.31 8.38 -18.22
N TYR A 523 3.22 8.24 -19.17
CA TYR A 523 4.63 7.99 -18.87
C TYR A 523 5.56 8.72 -19.83
N THR A 524 6.76 9.03 -19.35
CA THR A 524 7.76 9.80 -20.10
C THR A 524 9.14 9.13 -20.06
N LEU A 525 9.62 8.70 -18.90
CA LEU A 525 10.92 8.03 -18.76
C LEU A 525 10.74 6.57 -18.34
N ALA A 526 11.71 5.72 -18.66
CA ALA A 526 11.89 4.41 -18.03
C ALA A 526 13.05 4.48 -17.05
N LEU A 527 12.77 4.25 -15.77
CA LEU A 527 13.75 4.17 -14.69
C LEU A 527 14.17 2.71 -14.48
N HIS A 528 15.47 2.45 -14.62
CA HIS A 528 16.04 1.11 -14.45
C HIS A 528 16.64 0.93 -13.07
N ARG A 529 17.31 1.97 -12.56
CA ARG A 529 18.01 1.94 -11.27
C ARG A 529 18.16 3.35 -10.72
N VAL A 530 17.98 3.51 -9.42
CA VAL A 530 18.30 4.73 -8.69
C VAL A 530 19.21 4.36 -7.53
N ALA A 531 20.37 4.99 -7.41
CA ALA A 531 21.31 4.64 -6.35
C ALA A 531 22.12 5.81 -5.82
N ARG A 532 22.55 5.67 -4.57
CA ARG A 532 23.47 6.61 -3.93
C ARG A 532 24.90 6.12 -4.06
N THR A 533 25.76 6.94 -4.66
CA THR A 533 27.15 6.59 -4.96
C THR A 533 28.13 7.66 -4.48
N THR A 534 29.43 7.32 -4.50
CA THR A 534 30.52 8.26 -4.25
C THR A 534 31.27 8.48 -5.56
N ILE A 535 31.16 9.68 -6.13
CA ILE A 535 32.04 10.14 -7.20
C ILE A 535 33.41 10.41 -6.57
N ARG A 536 34.43 9.76 -7.12
CA ARG A 536 35.84 9.96 -6.74
C ARG A 536 36.42 11.22 -7.34
#